data_AF-H6RIE5-F1
#
_entry.id   AF-H6RIE5-F1
#
_cell.length_a   1.000
_cell.length_b   1.000
_cell.length_c   1.000
_cell.angle_alpha   90.00
_cell.angle_beta   90.00
_cell.angle_gamma   90.00
#
_symmetry.space_group_name_H-M   'P 1'
#
loop_
_entity.id
_entity.type
_entity.pdbx_description
1 polymer ?
#
loop_
_entity_poly.entity_id
_entity_poly.type
_entity_poly.pdbx_seq_one_letter_code
_entity_poly.pdbx_strand_id
1 'polypeptide(L)'
;MLSFILGASIFAQDVPPRGPYNTISGGIVDGVVVKDEVPIRSAVPYEHVRYADFVWSKRVFSRIDAREKLNHELFFPFDEFDSEFKPPKSESDVDGPLWIKHQERWSLWTVILRHIMLGDLPVYQVANPFYNIKQVVEDGYQFKYPIEKVSGIDDYFLNESYQTDIHSVVAASGQGPTLKVTIDGVPDEILKNNGQPFQIWFDSLVNLEYDPTRSEMLVLRDEMPDLEARYNKSIANQGSGVLREDGPISFQSSEGITAYNIKEDWFFDKERSVLDKRIIAIAPVCKFTKVAEMVHKEMRGQMVVFRDGIESYYAQDNFAELINQPTIQLEMFWLYFPDLRNVMVNYYTYNDKSDAQWMSFDDLFWKRKYAAQVYRTSDKFDREIEDYRFGVDALYEAEKVKNNIRKWEHDVWNY
;
A
#
# COMPACT_ATOMS: atom_id res chain seq x y z
N MET A 1 2.42 44.17 44.09
CA MET A 1 3.03 43.57 42.88
C MET A 1 2.05 42.55 42.33
N LEU A 2 1.37 42.85 41.23
CA LEU A 2 0.53 41.90 40.50
C LEU A 2 1.46 40.91 39.78
N SER A 3 1.31 39.61 40.04
CA SER A 3 1.99 38.57 39.27
C SER A 3 1.04 38.10 38.16
N PHE A 4 1.47 38.30 36.91
CA PHE A 4 0.77 37.89 35.70
C PHE A 4 0.81 36.36 35.57
N ILE A 5 -0.36 35.73 35.44
CA ILE A 5 -0.49 34.34 35.00
C ILE A 5 -0.39 34.36 33.47
N LEU A 6 0.75 33.91 32.93
CA LEU A 6 0.86 33.59 31.50
C LEU A 6 0.11 32.28 31.26
N GLY A 7 -1.06 32.37 30.63
CA GLY A 7 -1.73 31.22 30.05
C GLY A 7 -0.95 30.73 28.84
N ALA A 8 -0.46 29.49 28.90
CA ALA A 8 0.04 28.79 27.73
C ALA A 8 -1.15 28.48 26.82
N SER A 9 -1.26 29.22 25.70
CA SER A 9 -2.10 28.81 24.58
C SER A 9 -1.50 27.53 24.01
N ILE A 10 -2.12 26.39 24.31
CA ILE A 10 -1.88 25.15 23.57
C ILE A 10 -2.31 25.46 22.14
N PHE A 11 -1.36 25.53 21.22
CA PHE A 11 -1.67 25.41 19.80
C PHE A 11 -2.39 24.07 19.64
N ALA A 12 -3.69 24.11 19.35
CA ALA A 12 -4.34 22.98 18.75
C ALA A 12 -3.52 22.70 17.48
N GLN A 13 -2.88 21.54 17.40
CA GLN A 13 -2.42 21.04 16.12
C GLN A 13 -3.68 20.99 15.25
N ASP A 14 -3.73 21.84 14.22
CA ASP A 14 -4.70 21.69 13.15
C ASP A 14 -4.50 20.28 12.61
N VAL A 15 -5.38 19.36 13.01
CA VAL A 15 -5.44 18.03 12.42
C VAL A 15 -5.59 18.27 10.93
N PRO A 16 -4.62 17.87 10.09
CA PRO A 16 -4.71 18.21 8.71
C PRO A 16 -6.00 17.59 8.16
N PRO A 17 -6.66 18.35 7.29
CA PRO A 17 -7.94 18.01 6.71
C PRO A 17 -7.93 16.62 6.09
N ARG A 18 -9.04 15.91 6.30
CA ARG A 18 -9.21 14.50 5.92
C ARG A 18 -9.68 14.33 4.47
N GLY A 19 -9.33 15.25 3.57
CA GLY A 19 -9.73 15.18 2.16
C GLY A 19 -9.24 16.34 1.28
N PRO A 20 -9.43 16.23 -0.06
CA PRO A 20 -9.03 17.25 -1.03
C PRO A 20 -9.79 18.57 -0.85
N TYR A 21 -9.07 19.68 -0.91
CA TYR A 21 -9.67 21.01 -0.89
C TYR A 21 -9.90 21.56 -2.28
N ASN A 22 -11.11 22.09 -2.49
CA ASN A 22 -11.44 22.84 -3.70
C ASN A 22 -10.98 24.31 -3.65
N THR A 23 -10.34 24.74 -2.55
CA THR A 23 -9.80 26.10 -2.41
C THR A 23 -8.29 26.08 -2.63
N ILE A 24 -7.84 26.75 -3.70
CA ILE A 24 -6.41 26.92 -3.97
C ILE A 24 -5.81 27.83 -2.89
N SER A 25 -4.59 27.54 -2.47
CA SER A 25 -3.81 28.44 -1.59
C SER A 25 -3.73 29.84 -2.22
N GLY A 26 -4.10 30.88 -1.47
CA GLY A 26 -4.16 32.25 -1.97
C GLY A 26 -5.55 32.76 -2.36
N GLY A 27 -6.62 32.00 -2.09
CA GLY A 27 -8.00 32.47 -2.25
C GLY A 27 -8.47 32.56 -3.71
N ILE A 28 -7.74 31.92 -4.62
CA ILE A 28 -8.17 31.77 -6.02
C ILE A 28 -9.28 30.72 -6.05
N VAL A 29 -10.45 31.14 -6.51
CA VAL A 29 -11.61 30.26 -6.70
C VAL A 29 -11.58 29.75 -8.13
N ASP A 30 -11.40 28.44 -8.32
CA ASP A 30 -11.56 27.80 -9.61
C ASP A 30 -13.02 27.35 -9.77
N GLY A 31 -13.75 28.02 -10.67
CA GLY A 31 -15.17 27.78 -10.93
C GLY A 31 -16.08 28.99 -10.68
N VAL A 32 -17.38 28.78 -10.90
CA VAL A 32 -18.41 29.85 -10.78
C VAL A 32 -18.83 30.06 -9.32
N VAL A 33 -18.71 29.02 -8.49
CA VAL A 33 -19.18 29.02 -7.10
C VAL A 33 -18.11 28.35 -6.23
N VAL A 34 -17.80 28.97 -5.09
CA VAL A 34 -17.03 28.30 -4.04
C VAL A 34 -17.88 27.14 -3.55
N LYS A 35 -17.44 25.90 -3.78
CA LYS A 35 -18.12 24.72 -3.25
C LYS A 35 -18.07 24.84 -1.71
N ASP A 36 -19.24 24.89 -1.08
CA ASP A 36 -19.34 24.82 0.39
C ASP A 36 -18.56 23.61 0.90
N GLU A 37 -17.96 23.72 2.09
CA GLU A 37 -17.20 22.64 2.70
C GLU A 37 -18.01 21.33 2.66
N VAL A 38 -17.35 20.27 2.18
CA VAL A 38 -17.99 18.98 2.05
C VAL A 38 -18.45 18.52 3.44
N PRO A 39 -19.75 18.23 3.65
CA PRO A 39 -20.22 17.75 4.93
C PRO A 39 -19.53 16.41 5.24
N ILE A 40 -18.87 16.34 6.39
CA ILE A 40 -18.25 15.11 6.89
C ILE A 40 -19.35 14.08 7.12
N ARG A 41 -19.22 12.92 6.47
CA ARG A 41 -20.15 11.81 6.59
C ARG A 41 -19.55 10.72 7.46
N SER A 42 -20.39 9.96 8.13
CA SER A 42 -20.03 8.72 8.81
C SER A 42 -20.55 7.53 8.00
N ALA A 43 -19.77 6.46 7.89
CA ALA A 43 -20.21 5.25 7.21
C ALA A 43 -21.45 4.65 7.90
N VAL A 44 -22.43 4.21 7.10
CA VAL A 44 -23.60 3.51 7.63
C VAL A 44 -23.17 2.12 8.06
N PRO A 45 -23.28 1.73 9.36
CA PRO A 45 -22.81 0.43 9.81
C PRO A 45 -23.61 -0.69 9.16
N TYR A 46 -22.98 -1.85 8.98
CA TYR A 46 -23.70 -3.05 8.57
C TYR A 46 -24.72 -3.44 9.63
N GLU A 47 -25.86 -3.93 9.18
CA GLU A 47 -26.89 -4.44 10.09
C GLU A 47 -26.38 -5.68 10.83
N HIS A 48 -26.61 -5.72 12.14
CA HIS A 48 -26.20 -6.87 12.93
C HIS A 48 -27.14 -8.05 12.65
N VAL A 49 -26.58 -9.18 12.20
CA VAL A 49 -27.32 -10.43 11.98
C VAL A 49 -26.97 -11.38 13.11
N ARG A 50 -28.01 -11.92 13.78
CA ARG A 50 -27.81 -12.89 14.86
C ARG A 50 -27.41 -14.23 14.27
N TYR A 51 -26.56 -14.96 14.99
CA TYR A 51 -26.10 -16.28 14.56
C TYR A 51 -27.24 -17.29 14.31
N ALA A 52 -28.36 -17.17 15.04
CA ALA A 52 -29.53 -18.03 14.86
C ALA A 52 -30.25 -17.82 13.51
N ASP A 53 -30.13 -16.62 12.93
CA ASP A 53 -30.77 -16.24 11.66
C ASP A 53 -29.84 -16.43 10.46
N PHE A 54 -28.57 -16.76 10.73
CA PHE A 54 -27.54 -17.07 9.75
C PHE A 54 -27.64 -18.53 9.28
N VAL A 55 -28.50 -18.78 8.29
CA VAL A 55 -28.83 -20.16 7.84
C VAL A 55 -27.79 -20.74 6.90
N TRP A 56 -27.23 -19.91 6.04
CA TRP A 56 -26.27 -20.33 5.03
C TRP A 56 -25.30 -19.20 4.75
N SER A 57 -24.04 -19.55 4.50
CA SER A 57 -23.07 -18.62 3.95
C SER A 57 -22.09 -19.29 3.03
N LYS A 58 -21.55 -18.48 2.13
CA LYS A 58 -20.44 -18.84 1.26
C LYS A 58 -19.51 -17.65 1.11
N ARG A 59 -18.22 -17.90 1.28
CA ARG A 59 -17.18 -16.91 1.08
C ARG A 59 -16.79 -16.88 -0.39
N VAL A 60 -16.78 -15.68 -0.95
CA VAL A 60 -16.55 -15.43 -2.38
C VAL A 60 -15.43 -14.41 -2.50
N PHE A 61 -14.45 -14.71 -3.34
CA PHE A 61 -13.38 -13.80 -3.70
C PHE A 61 -13.62 -13.36 -5.13
N SER A 62 -13.73 -12.05 -5.31
CA SER A 62 -14.00 -11.44 -6.61
C SER A 62 -12.93 -10.42 -6.94
N ARG A 63 -12.64 -10.27 -8.23
CA ARG A 63 -11.66 -9.34 -8.78
C ARG A 63 -12.36 -8.23 -9.53
N ILE A 64 -12.07 -6.99 -9.16
CA ILE A 64 -12.50 -5.76 -9.82
C ILE A 64 -11.34 -5.33 -10.72
N ASP A 65 -11.46 -5.54 -12.03
CA ASP A 65 -10.40 -5.22 -13.00
C ASP A 65 -10.47 -3.74 -13.42
N ALA A 66 -9.31 -3.07 -13.53
CA ALA A 66 -9.20 -1.68 -14.02
C ALA A 66 -9.59 -1.53 -15.50
N ARG A 67 -9.49 -2.60 -16.29
CA ARG A 67 -9.80 -2.59 -17.74
C ARG A 67 -11.29 -2.45 -18.02
N GLU A 68 -12.13 -2.75 -17.04
CA GLU A 68 -13.58 -2.66 -17.17
C GLU A 68 -14.03 -1.21 -17.02
N LYS A 69 -14.74 -0.70 -18.05
CA LYS A 69 -15.21 0.70 -18.08
C LYS A 69 -16.08 1.07 -16.88
N LEU A 70 -16.86 0.12 -16.35
CA LEU A 70 -17.70 0.35 -15.17
C LEU A 70 -16.88 0.62 -13.90
N ASN A 71 -15.63 0.15 -13.86
CA ASN A 71 -14.77 0.25 -12.68
C ASN A 71 -13.87 1.48 -12.71
N HIS A 72 -13.82 2.22 -13.82
CA HIS A 72 -12.96 3.39 -13.99
C HIS A 72 -13.10 4.42 -12.84
N GLU A 73 -14.29 4.59 -12.27
CA GLU A 73 -14.53 5.49 -11.13
C GLU A 73 -13.67 5.16 -9.88
N LEU A 74 -13.13 3.94 -9.78
CA LEU A 74 -12.24 3.50 -8.70
C LEU A 74 -10.76 3.80 -8.94
N PHE A 75 -10.33 3.84 -10.20
CA PHE A 75 -8.92 3.93 -10.59
C PHE A 75 -8.50 5.34 -11.01
N PHE A 76 -9.43 6.13 -11.53
CA PHE A 76 -9.16 7.51 -11.94
C PHE A 76 -9.49 8.53 -10.84
N PRO A 77 -8.85 9.71 -10.84
CA PRO A 77 -7.72 10.09 -11.70
C PRO A 77 -6.41 9.46 -11.24
N PHE A 78 -5.46 9.29 -12.17
CA PHE A 78 -4.12 8.83 -11.83
C PHE A 78 -3.32 9.90 -11.09
N ASP A 79 -2.43 9.43 -10.23
CA ASP A 79 -1.42 10.20 -9.51
C ASP A 79 -0.01 9.79 -9.97
N GLU A 80 0.96 10.65 -9.69
CA GLU A 80 2.35 10.44 -10.08
C GLU A 80 3.28 10.92 -8.96
N PHE A 81 4.38 10.21 -8.75
CA PHE A 81 5.44 10.63 -7.85
C PHE A 81 6.58 11.21 -8.67
N ASP A 82 7.07 12.37 -8.24
CA ASP A 82 8.29 12.91 -8.80
C ASP A 82 9.48 11.99 -8.50
N SER A 83 10.44 11.96 -9.42
CA SER A 83 11.71 11.26 -9.30
C SER A 83 12.47 11.50 -7.98
N GLU A 84 12.28 12.66 -7.36
CA GLU A 84 12.91 13.10 -6.11
C GLU A 84 12.06 12.79 -4.86
N PHE A 85 10.87 12.20 -5.02
CA PHE A 85 10.01 11.87 -3.88
C PHE A 85 10.71 10.91 -2.92
N LYS A 86 10.82 11.31 -1.66
CA LYS A 86 11.36 10.50 -0.56
C LYS A 86 10.24 10.18 0.43
N PRO A 87 10.36 9.08 1.20
CA PRO A 87 9.42 8.78 2.27
C PRO A 87 9.19 10.01 3.18
N PRO A 88 7.92 10.39 3.44
CA PRO A 88 7.62 11.59 4.21
C PRO A 88 8.09 11.42 5.66
N LYS A 89 8.71 12.45 6.21
CA LYS A 89 9.23 12.45 7.59
C LYS A 89 8.23 12.99 8.61
N SER A 90 7.24 13.74 8.13
CA SER A 90 6.17 14.30 8.94
C SER A 90 4.84 14.26 8.20
N GLU A 91 3.75 14.43 8.94
CA GLU A 91 2.39 14.44 8.41
C GLU A 91 2.20 15.48 7.30
N SER A 92 2.78 16.68 7.45
CA SER A 92 2.70 17.74 6.44
C SER A 92 3.42 17.41 5.14
N ASP A 93 4.39 16.49 5.18
CA ASP A 93 5.17 16.10 3.99
C ASP A 93 4.43 15.06 3.14
N VAL A 94 3.41 14.37 3.71
CA VAL A 94 2.63 13.34 3.00
C VAL A 94 1.93 13.94 1.79
N ASP A 95 1.29 15.09 1.94
CA ASP A 95 0.61 15.80 0.85
C ASP A 95 1.52 16.85 0.18
N GLY A 96 2.85 16.63 0.22
CA GLY A 96 3.85 17.50 -0.38
C GLY A 96 3.76 17.60 -1.91
N PRO A 97 4.41 18.62 -2.51
CA PRO A 97 4.30 18.92 -3.95
C PRO A 97 4.91 17.85 -4.87
N LEU A 98 5.77 16.97 -4.32
CA LEU A 98 6.42 15.88 -5.04
C LEU A 98 5.47 14.68 -5.29
N TRP A 99 4.31 14.63 -4.63
CA TRP A 99 3.25 13.68 -4.95
C TRP A 99 2.15 14.41 -5.71
N ILE A 100 2.23 14.30 -7.04
CA ILE A 100 1.34 14.99 -7.97
C ILE A 100 0.01 14.26 -8.00
N LYS A 101 -1.02 14.93 -7.50
CA LYS A 101 -2.40 14.42 -7.41
C LYS A 101 -3.36 15.46 -7.96
N HIS A 102 -4.49 15.00 -8.45
CA HIS A 102 -5.56 15.90 -8.85
C HIS A 102 -6.14 16.64 -7.61
N GLN A 103 -6.42 17.93 -7.75
CA GLN A 103 -6.75 18.78 -6.59
C GLN A 103 -8.06 18.38 -5.88
N GLU A 104 -9.13 18.08 -6.63
CA GLU A 104 -10.46 17.84 -6.05
C GLU A 104 -10.87 16.37 -5.87
N ARG A 105 -10.23 15.45 -6.59
CA ARG A 105 -10.69 14.07 -6.79
C ARG A 105 -9.48 13.17 -6.81
N TRP A 106 -9.51 12.07 -6.08
CA TRP A 106 -8.40 11.13 -5.97
C TRP A 106 -8.88 9.73 -6.33
N SER A 107 -7.98 8.91 -6.87
CA SER A 107 -8.25 7.48 -7.01
C SER A 107 -8.42 6.82 -5.65
N LEU A 108 -9.05 5.64 -5.62
CA LEU A 108 -9.14 4.86 -4.38
C LEU A 108 -7.75 4.50 -3.83
N TRP A 109 -6.77 4.26 -4.70
CA TRP A 109 -5.40 3.94 -4.29
C TRP A 109 -4.73 5.11 -3.60
N THR A 110 -4.82 6.30 -4.18
CA THR A 110 -4.26 7.53 -3.60
C THR A 110 -4.80 7.77 -2.19
N VAL A 111 -6.11 7.55 -1.99
CA VAL A 111 -6.76 7.63 -0.67
C VAL A 111 -6.19 6.58 0.29
N ILE A 112 -6.12 5.32 -0.15
CA ILE A 112 -5.59 4.21 0.65
C ILE A 112 -4.14 4.50 1.07
N LEU A 113 -3.28 4.83 0.12
CA LEU A 113 -1.85 5.05 0.35
C LEU A 113 -1.62 6.19 1.34
N ARG A 114 -2.32 7.31 1.16
CA ARG A 114 -2.26 8.45 2.08
C ARG A 114 -2.60 8.03 3.51
N HIS A 115 -3.73 7.34 3.70
CA HIS A 115 -4.18 6.93 5.03
C HIS A 115 -3.35 5.79 5.64
N ILE A 116 -2.62 5.02 4.83
CA ILE A 116 -1.59 4.11 5.33
C ILE A 116 -0.39 4.90 5.85
N MET A 117 0.09 5.92 5.12
CA MET A 117 1.19 6.79 5.56
C MET A 117 0.84 7.60 6.81
N LEU A 118 -0.42 8.04 6.95
CA LEU A 118 -0.92 8.70 8.16
C LEU A 118 -1.15 7.74 9.33
N GLY A 119 -1.07 6.42 9.11
CA GLY A 119 -1.33 5.43 10.16
C GLY A 119 -2.81 5.33 10.57
N ASP A 120 -3.75 5.73 9.73
CA ASP A 120 -5.19 5.55 9.99
C ASP A 120 -5.67 4.13 9.68
N LEU A 121 -5.06 3.48 8.67
CA LEU A 121 -5.49 2.17 8.19
C LEU A 121 -4.58 1.04 8.69
N PRO A 122 -5.14 -0.04 9.26
CA PRO A 122 -4.38 -1.25 9.54
C PRO A 122 -4.16 -2.04 8.24
N VAL A 123 -2.91 -2.46 8.02
CA VAL A 123 -2.48 -3.23 6.85
C VAL A 123 -2.18 -4.67 7.26
N TYR A 124 -2.68 -5.62 6.48
CA TYR A 124 -2.43 -7.05 6.70
C TYR A 124 -1.61 -7.63 5.55
N GLN A 125 -0.49 -8.26 5.87
CA GLN A 125 0.38 -8.89 4.88
C GLN A 125 -0.28 -10.13 4.26
N VAL A 126 0.08 -10.41 3.01
CA VAL A 126 -0.47 -11.55 2.24
C VAL A 126 0.07 -12.90 2.72
N ALA A 127 1.23 -12.89 3.36
CA ALA A 127 1.85 -14.08 3.92
C ALA A 127 2.65 -13.74 5.18
N ASN A 128 3.11 -14.77 5.87
CA ASN A 128 3.96 -14.62 7.05
C ASN A 128 5.35 -14.04 6.68
N PRO A 129 5.78 -12.92 7.29
CA PRO A 129 7.08 -12.32 7.01
C PRO A 129 8.27 -13.18 7.47
N PHE A 130 8.07 -14.05 8.47
CA PHE A 130 9.13 -14.86 9.07
C PHE A 130 9.23 -16.29 8.50
N TYR A 131 8.32 -16.66 7.59
CA TYR A 131 8.31 -18.01 7.02
C TYR A 131 9.30 -18.12 5.86
N ASN A 132 9.87 -19.31 5.66
CA ASN A 132 10.88 -19.56 4.64
C ASN A 132 10.32 -19.17 3.25
N ILE A 133 11.02 -18.27 2.54
CA ILE A 133 10.68 -17.78 1.20
C ILE A 133 10.35 -18.95 0.24
N LYS A 134 10.97 -20.12 0.44
CA LYS A 134 10.77 -21.32 -0.40
C LYS A 134 9.45 -22.09 -0.15
N GLN A 135 8.68 -21.74 0.87
CA GLN A 135 7.42 -22.43 1.24
C GLN A 135 6.28 -21.44 1.48
N VAL A 136 6.37 -20.21 0.96
CA VAL A 136 5.37 -19.15 1.17
C VAL A 136 4.05 -19.59 0.55
N VAL A 137 3.12 -20.03 1.41
CA VAL A 137 1.72 -20.19 1.06
C VAL A 137 1.04 -18.89 1.44
N GLU A 138 0.44 -18.22 0.46
CA GLU A 138 -0.32 -16.99 0.68
C GLU A 138 -1.66 -17.32 1.37
N ASP A 139 -1.71 -17.17 2.69
CA ASP A 139 -2.90 -17.37 3.55
C ASP A 139 -3.44 -16.06 4.17
N GLY A 140 -2.93 -14.91 3.74
CA GLY A 140 -3.21 -13.57 4.27
C GLY A 140 -4.65 -13.09 4.16
N TYR A 141 -5.51 -13.78 3.41
CA TYR A 141 -6.96 -13.49 3.37
C TYR A 141 -7.65 -13.69 4.73
N GLN A 142 -7.01 -14.30 5.72
CA GLN A 142 -7.54 -14.49 7.08
C GLN A 142 -7.20 -13.35 8.06
N PHE A 143 -6.54 -12.26 7.60
CA PHE A 143 -6.09 -11.14 8.45
C PHE A 143 -5.16 -11.57 9.59
N LYS A 144 -4.32 -12.58 9.33
CA LYS A 144 -3.47 -13.22 10.33
C LYS A 144 -2.18 -12.44 10.62
N TYR A 145 -1.75 -11.59 9.69
CA TYR A 145 -0.46 -10.90 9.73
C TYR A 145 -0.63 -9.38 9.68
N PRO A 146 -1.17 -8.74 10.74
CA PRO A 146 -1.19 -7.29 10.82
C PRO A 146 0.24 -6.74 10.90
N ILE A 147 0.48 -5.60 10.25
CA ILE A 147 1.68 -4.79 10.52
C ILE A 147 1.39 -4.01 11.80
N GLU A 148 2.02 -4.44 12.89
CA GLU A 148 1.74 -3.95 14.24
C GLU A 148 2.34 -2.57 14.51
N LYS A 149 1.52 -1.68 15.06
CA LYS A 149 1.92 -0.37 15.57
C LYS A 149 2.45 -0.52 17.00
N VAL A 150 3.49 0.23 17.33
CA VAL A 150 4.18 0.21 18.63
C VAL A 150 3.84 1.44 19.48
N SER A 151 3.88 2.64 18.91
CA SER A 151 3.80 3.92 19.63
C SER A 151 2.52 4.70 19.33
N GLY A 152 1.77 4.34 18.28
CA GLY A 152 0.47 4.96 17.99
C GLY A 152 0.23 5.23 16.51
N ILE A 153 -0.49 6.31 16.20
CA ILE A 153 -0.86 6.70 14.83
C ILE A 153 0.37 7.18 14.05
N ASP A 154 1.26 7.94 14.69
CA ASP A 154 2.45 8.52 14.08
C ASP A 154 3.63 7.54 13.88
N ASP A 155 3.40 6.23 14.07
CA ASP A 155 4.46 5.22 13.96
C ASP A 155 5.10 5.19 12.58
N TYR A 156 4.38 5.57 11.53
CA TYR A 156 4.95 5.68 10.18
C TYR A 156 6.12 6.68 10.12
N PHE A 157 6.07 7.74 10.92
CA PHE A 157 7.10 8.80 10.94
C PHE A 157 8.17 8.55 12.00
N LEU A 158 7.79 7.95 13.13
CA LEU A 158 8.65 7.82 14.30
C LEU A 158 9.41 6.48 14.35
N ASN A 159 8.85 5.42 13.76
CA ASN A 159 9.40 4.07 13.87
C ASN A 159 9.89 3.56 12.50
N GLU A 160 11.22 3.48 12.36
CA GLU A 160 11.88 3.01 11.14
C GLU A 160 11.50 1.55 10.77
N SER A 161 11.32 0.68 11.76
CA SER A 161 10.95 -0.72 11.50
C SER A 161 9.55 -0.81 10.91
N TYR A 162 8.58 -0.10 11.52
CA TYR A 162 7.21 -0.05 11.02
C TYR A 162 7.15 0.57 9.62
N GLN A 163 7.89 1.66 9.41
CA GLN A 163 7.99 2.31 8.12
C GLN A 163 8.54 1.36 7.03
N THR A 164 9.60 0.61 7.35
CA THR A 164 10.20 -0.38 6.44
C THR A 164 9.22 -1.51 6.10
N ASP A 165 8.47 -2.01 7.09
CA ASP A 165 7.45 -3.04 6.87
C ASP A 165 6.32 -2.53 5.97
N ILE A 166 5.88 -1.27 6.14
CA ILE A 166 4.89 -0.65 5.24
C ILE A 166 5.48 -0.48 3.84
N HIS A 167 6.70 0.04 3.71
CA HIS A 167 7.36 0.21 2.42
C HIS A 167 7.46 -1.11 1.65
N SER A 168 7.71 -2.23 2.34
CA SER A 168 7.79 -3.56 1.72
C SER A 168 6.51 -3.99 0.99
N VAL A 169 5.36 -3.41 1.33
CA VAL A 169 4.06 -3.76 0.72
C VAL A 169 3.48 -2.66 -0.17
N VAL A 170 3.88 -1.39 -0.02
CA VAL A 170 3.37 -0.26 -0.84
C VAL A 170 4.36 0.28 -1.88
N ALA A 171 5.63 -0.11 -1.81
CA ALA A 171 6.70 0.42 -2.64
C ALA A 171 7.61 -0.70 -3.14
N ALA A 172 8.26 -0.46 -4.28
CA ALA A 172 9.43 -1.22 -4.67
C ALA A 172 10.65 -0.65 -3.95
N SER A 173 11.37 -1.49 -3.22
CA SER A 173 12.62 -1.14 -2.55
C SER A 173 13.80 -1.90 -3.13
N GLY A 174 14.93 -1.20 -3.21
CA GLY A 174 16.20 -1.74 -3.65
C GLY A 174 17.24 -1.89 -2.54
N GLN A 175 18.42 -2.37 -2.91
CA GLN A 175 19.63 -2.20 -2.11
C GLN A 175 20.32 -0.92 -2.56
N GLY A 176 20.86 -0.13 -1.63
CA GLY A 176 21.61 1.06 -2.02
C GLY A 176 22.97 0.69 -2.60
N PRO A 177 23.61 1.62 -3.33
CA PRO A 177 25.00 1.45 -3.75
C PRO A 177 25.91 1.22 -2.54
N THR A 178 27.03 0.52 -2.78
CA THR A 178 28.02 0.28 -1.74
C THR A 178 28.80 1.55 -1.44
N LEU A 179 28.96 1.87 -0.15
CA LEU A 179 29.77 3.00 0.29
C LEU A 179 31.24 2.72 0.00
N LYS A 180 31.90 3.68 -0.65
CA LYS A 180 33.31 3.61 -1.03
C LYS A 180 34.04 4.84 -0.51
N VAL A 181 35.31 4.65 -0.13
CA VAL A 181 36.22 5.74 0.18
C VAL A 181 37.36 5.73 -0.84
N THR A 182 37.64 6.90 -1.42
CA THR A 182 38.75 7.09 -2.34
C THR A 182 39.97 7.53 -1.54
N ILE A 183 40.98 6.68 -1.45
CA ILE A 183 42.25 6.99 -0.79
C ILE A 183 43.25 7.41 -1.88
N ASP A 184 43.97 8.52 -1.68
CA ASP A 184 44.93 9.03 -2.66
C ASP A 184 45.94 7.95 -3.13
N GLY A 185 45.92 7.66 -4.44
CA GLY A 185 46.82 6.70 -5.07
C GLY A 185 46.44 5.23 -4.90
N VAL A 186 45.29 4.92 -4.28
CA VAL A 186 44.73 3.58 -4.09
C VAL A 186 43.33 3.53 -4.74
N PRO A 187 42.95 2.41 -5.40
CA PRO A 187 41.60 2.25 -5.92
C PRO A 187 40.55 2.30 -4.80
N ASP A 188 39.34 2.77 -5.12
CA ASP A 188 38.20 2.88 -4.20
C ASP A 188 38.02 1.62 -3.34
N GLU A 189 38.08 1.79 -2.02
CA GLU A 189 37.87 0.70 -1.08
C GLU A 189 36.42 0.70 -0.59
N ILE A 190 35.77 -0.46 -0.67
CA ILE A 190 34.39 -0.64 -0.19
C ILE A 190 34.41 -0.73 1.33
N LEU A 191 33.64 0.13 2.00
CA LEU A 191 33.51 0.12 3.44
C LEU A 191 32.86 -1.17 3.92
N LYS A 192 33.55 -1.86 4.85
CA LYS A 192 33.09 -3.10 5.46
C LYS A 192 33.25 -3.04 6.96
N ASN A 193 32.26 -3.59 7.65
CA ASN A 193 32.33 -3.89 9.06
C ASN A 193 33.30 -5.06 9.28
N ASN A 194 34.33 -4.79 10.07
CA ASN A 194 35.42 -5.72 10.38
C ASN A 194 35.24 -6.38 11.77
N GLY A 195 34.08 -6.19 12.41
CA GLY A 195 33.74 -6.71 13.73
C GLY A 195 34.31 -5.90 14.90
N GLN A 196 34.99 -4.78 14.64
CA GLN A 196 35.48 -3.89 15.71
C GLN A 196 34.36 -2.97 16.20
N PRO A 197 34.47 -2.41 17.43
CA PRO A 197 33.62 -1.31 17.85
C PRO A 197 33.68 -0.15 16.84
N PHE A 198 32.53 0.47 16.54
CA PHE A 198 32.40 1.51 15.52
C PHE A 198 33.46 2.61 15.66
N GLN A 199 33.71 3.10 16.87
CA GLN A 199 34.69 4.16 17.11
C GLN A 199 36.11 3.77 16.67
N ILE A 200 36.55 2.55 16.98
CA ILE A 200 37.90 2.07 16.64
C ILE A 200 38.02 1.89 15.12
N TRP A 201 36.98 1.36 14.50
CA TRP A 201 36.90 1.21 13.05
C TRP A 201 36.94 2.59 12.37
N PHE A 202 36.12 3.55 12.84
CA PHE A 202 36.05 4.89 12.26
C PHE A 202 37.37 5.64 12.42
N ASP A 203 37.98 5.61 13.60
CA ASP A 203 39.30 6.19 13.84
C ASP A 203 40.37 5.53 12.94
N SER A 204 40.26 4.23 12.63
CA SER A 204 41.19 3.58 11.69
C SER A 204 41.05 4.09 10.26
N LEU A 205 39.82 4.42 9.82
CA LEU A 205 39.57 5.02 8.50
C LEU A 205 40.12 6.44 8.42
N VAL A 206 39.82 7.26 9.43
CA VAL A 206 40.33 8.63 9.55
C VAL A 206 41.87 8.67 9.53
N ASN A 207 42.52 7.71 10.19
CA ASN A 207 43.99 7.67 10.30
C ASN A 207 44.68 7.09 9.04
N LEU A 208 43.95 6.44 8.14
CA LEU A 208 44.49 5.98 6.85
C LEU A 208 44.66 7.13 5.84
N GLU A 209 43.94 8.24 6.01
CA GLU A 209 44.04 9.44 5.17
C GLU A 209 45.05 10.47 5.74
N TYR A 210 46.00 10.90 4.89
CA TYR A 210 47.12 11.76 5.27
C TYR A 210 46.78 13.28 5.32
N ASP A 211 45.53 13.71 5.16
CA ASP A 211 45.19 15.14 5.19
C ASP A 211 43.87 15.46 5.95
N PRO A 212 43.94 16.02 7.17
CA PRO A 212 42.78 16.35 8.01
C PRO A 212 41.97 17.58 7.53
N THR A 213 42.32 18.21 6.41
CA THR A 213 41.64 19.42 5.89
C THR A 213 40.69 19.18 4.71
N ARG A 214 40.53 17.93 4.27
CA ARG A 214 39.68 17.60 3.12
C ARG A 214 38.19 17.66 3.41
N SER A 215 37.46 18.15 2.41
CA SER A 215 36.00 18.29 2.40
C SER A 215 35.26 16.96 2.59
N GLU A 216 35.78 15.85 2.06
CA GLU A 216 35.12 14.53 2.16
C GLU A 216 35.14 13.98 3.60
N MET A 217 36.20 14.27 4.37
CA MET A 217 36.32 13.90 5.78
C MET A 217 35.47 14.76 6.72
N LEU A 218 35.22 16.02 6.36
CA LEU A 218 34.25 16.88 7.05
C LEU A 218 32.83 16.34 6.86
N VAL A 219 32.49 15.90 5.64
CA VAL A 219 31.19 15.29 5.32
C VAL A 219 31.00 13.96 6.06
N LEU A 220 31.99 13.06 6.06
CA LEU A 220 31.92 11.79 6.80
C LEU A 220 31.79 11.98 8.32
N ARG A 221 32.37 13.06 8.86
CA ARG A 221 32.27 13.40 10.29
C ARG A 221 30.92 14.02 10.65
N ASP A 222 30.31 14.78 9.75
CA ASP A 222 28.97 15.33 9.92
C ASP A 222 27.88 14.24 9.85
N GLU A 223 28.14 13.13 9.15
CA GLU A 223 27.25 11.97 8.98
C GLU A 223 27.52 10.82 9.98
N MET A 224 28.35 11.04 11.01
CA MET A 224 28.79 9.99 11.95
C MET A 224 27.65 9.15 12.57
N PRO A 225 26.50 9.72 13.00
CA PRO A 225 25.40 8.92 13.56
C PRO A 225 24.74 7.98 12.53
N ASP A 226 24.64 8.42 11.28
CA ASP A 226 24.07 7.61 10.19
C ASP A 226 25.01 6.48 9.81
N LEU A 227 26.31 6.77 9.75
CA LEU A 227 27.35 5.76 9.49
C LEU A 227 27.41 4.71 10.60
N GLU A 228 27.24 5.09 11.86
CA GLU A 228 27.17 4.15 13.00
C GLU A 228 25.94 3.23 12.88
N ALA A 229 24.77 3.79 12.53
CA ALA A 229 23.56 3.01 12.31
C ALA A 229 23.75 2.00 11.16
N ARG A 230 24.34 2.43 10.04
CA ARG A 230 24.67 1.56 8.89
C ARG A 230 25.68 0.48 9.26
N TYR A 231 26.72 0.83 10.02
CA TYR A 231 27.74 -0.10 10.49
C TYR A 231 27.13 -1.20 11.37
N ASN A 232 26.24 -0.84 12.29
CA ASN A 232 25.55 -1.80 13.15
C ASN A 232 24.55 -2.66 12.36
N LYS A 233 23.86 -2.09 11.36
CA LYS A 233 22.94 -2.82 10.46
C LYS A 233 23.67 -3.78 9.50
N SER A 234 24.93 -3.51 9.13
CA SER A 234 25.64 -4.32 8.13
C SER A 234 25.93 -5.75 8.57
N ILE A 235 25.96 -6.02 9.88
CA ILE A 235 26.07 -7.38 10.44
C ILE A 235 24.78 -8.19 10.20
N ALA A 236 23.62 -7.52 10.17
CA ALA A 236 22.33 -8.16 9.92
C ALA A 236 22.07 -8.48 8.44
N ASN A 237 22.74 -7.78 7.52
CA ASN A 237 22.56 -7.91 6.06
C ASN A 237 23.34 -9.09 5.45
N GLN A 238 22.97 -10.32 5.82
CA GLN A 238 23.42 -11.56 5.19
C GLN A 238 24.95 -11.76 5.11
N GLY A 239 25.69 -11.26 6.10
CA GLY A 239 27.08 -11.69 6.39
C GLY A 239 28.19 -11.08 5.54
N SER A 240 27.92 -10.16 4.61
CA SER A 240 28.98 -9.49 3.85
C SER A 240 29.66 -8.36 4.61
N GLY A 241 29.02 -7.80 5.65
CA GLY A 241 29.50 -6.66 6.42
C GLY A 241 29.63 -5.35 5.63
N VAL A 242 29.29 -5.33 4.33
CA VAL A 242 29.44 -4.17 3.45
C VAL A 242 28.44 -3.08 3.85
N LEU A 243 28.93 -1.86 4.01
CA LEU A 243 28.10 -0.70 4.24
C LEU A 243 27.51 -0.21 2.91
N ARG A 244 26.23 0.14 2.93
CA ARG A 244 25.48 0.62 1.77
C ARG A 244 24.73 1.89 2.13
N GLU A 245 24.50 2.72 1.12
CA GLU A 245 23.51 3.80 1.18
C GLU A 245 22.10 3.21 1.31
N ASP A 246 21.11 4.07 1.60
CA ASP A 246 19.74 3.62 1.67
C ASP A 246 19.28 3.17 0.29
N GLY A 247 18.53 2.07 0.27
CA GLY A 247 17.98 1.55 -0.96
C GLY A 247 17.13 2.60 -1.67
N PRO A 248 17.21 2.70 -3.01
CA PRO A 248 16.26 3.53 -3.73
C PRO A 248 14.86 2.93 -3.51
N ILE A 249 13.91 3.79 -3.12
CA ILE A 249 12.52 3.42 -2.86
C ILE A 249 11.66 4.16 -3.88
N SER A 250 10.76 3.43 -4.54
CA SER A 250 9.77 4.00 -5.44
C SER A 250 8.39 3.54 -5.00
N PHE A 251 7.54 4.48 -4.61
CA PHE A 251 6.17 4.18 -4.23
C PHE A 251 5.34 3.77 -5.44
N GLN A 252 4.38 2.88 -5.21
CA GLN A 252 3.43 2.50 -6.23
C GLN A 252 2.47 3.67 -6.50
N SER A 253 2.43 4.16 -7.74
CA SER A 253 1.36 5.07 -8.18
C SER A 253 0.08 4.31 -8.49
N SER A 254 -1.04 5.03 -8.51
CA SER A 254 -2.39 4.53 -8.85
C SER A 254 -2.45 3.91 -10.24
N GLU A 255 -1.63 4.36 -11.18
CA GLU A 255 -1.56 3.79 -12.52
C GLU A 255 -1.11 2.32 -12.51
N GLY A 256 -0.22 1.93 -11.60
CA GLY A 256 0.19 0.53 -11.49
C GLY A 256 -0.73 -0.36 -10.67
N ILE A 257 -1.84 0.17 -10.16
CA ILE A 257 -2.90 -0.65 -9.57
C ILE A 257 -3.78 -1.20 -10.70
N THR A 258 -3.62 -2.50 -10.97
CA THR A 258 -4.30 -3.17 -12.09
C THR A 258 -5.68 -3.71 -11.73
N ALA A 259 -5.93 -3.98 -10.46
CA ALA A 259 -7.21 -4.50 -9.97
C ALA A 259 -7.37 -4.28 -8.47
N TYR A 260 -8.59 -4.49 -7.97
CA TYR A 260 -8.87 -4.70 -6.55
C TYR A 260 -9.51 -6.06 -6.34
N ASN A 261 -8.90 -6.89 -5.50
CA ASN A 261 -9.50 -8.14 -5.06
C ASN A 261 -10.34 -7.89 -3.82
N ILE A 262 -11.60 -8.31 -3.85
CA ILE A 262 -12.55 -8.18 -2.75
C ILE A 262 -12.89 -9.56 -2.19
N LYS A 263 -12.95 -9.61 -0.87
CA LYS A 263 -13.42 -10.78 -0.11
C LYS A 263 -14.80 -10.47 0.43
N GLU A 264 -15.77 -11.27 0.04
CA GLU A 264 -17.16 -11.12 0.43
C GLU A 264 -17.68 -12.37 1.13
N ASP A 265 -18.54 -12.18 2.12
CA ASP A 265 -19.41 -13.24 2.63
C ASP A 265 -20.82 -13.01 2.12
N TRP A 266 -21.30 -13.99 1.35
CA TRP A 266 -22.68 -14.04 0.89
C TRP A 266 -23.43 -14.92 1.87
N PHE A 267 -24.48 -14.41 2.48
CA PHE A 267 -25.22 -15.15 3.48
C PHE A 267 -26.71 -14.90 3.36
N PHE A 268 -27.48 -15.88 3.81
CA PHE A 268 -28.93 -15.79 3.82
C PHE A 268 -29.39 -15.49 5.25
N ASP A 269 -30.04 -14.33 5.40
CA ASP A 269 -30.68 -13.93 6.65
C ASP A 269 -32.11 -14.44 6.65
N LYS A 270 -32.43 -15.31 7.60
CA LYS A 270 -33.78 -15.88 7.76
C LYS A 270 -34.82 -14.85 8.17
N GLU A 271 -34.46 -13.86 9.00
CA GLU A 271 -35.43 -12.90 9.53
C GLU A 271 -35.95 -11.99 8.41
N ARG A 272 -35.04 -11.59 7.51
CA ARG A 272 -35.35 -10.75 6.35
C ARG A 272 -35.73 -11.56 5.11
N SER A 273 -35.45 -12.86 5.13
CA SER A 273 -35.51 -13.76 3.97
C SER A 273 -34.65 -13.28 2.80
N VAL A 274 -33.62 -12.45 2.99
CA VAL A 274 -32.82 -11.88 1.89
C VAL A 274 -31.42 -12.50 1.87
N LEU A 275 -30.91 -12.81 0.68
CA LEU A 275 -29.49 -13.07 0.47
C LEU A 275 -28.75 -11.73 0.42
N ASP A 276 -27.98 -11.45 1.46
CA ASP A 276 -27.16 -10.25 1.57
C ASP A 276 -25.68 -10.60 1.36
N LYS A 277 -24.90 -9.60 0.96
CA LYS A 277 -23.49 -9.76 0.60
C LYS A 277 -22.68 -8.69 1.29
N ARG A 278 -21.79 -9.10 2.19
CA ARG A 278 -20.95 -8.19 2.96
C ARG A 278 -19.52 -8.24 2.48
N ILE A 279 -18.96 -7.09 2.17
CA ILE A 279 -17.53 -6.96 1.87
C ILE A 279 -16.78 -6.94 3.20
N ILE A 280 -15.81 -7.84 3.31
CA ILE A 280 -14.98 -8.05 4.51
C ILE A 280 -13.61 -7.44 4.32
N ALA A 281 -13.03 -7.63 3.13
CA ALA A 281 -11.69 -7.20 2.82
C ALA A 281 -11.59 -6.68 1.40
N ILE A 282 -10.63 -5.80 1.18
CA ILE A 282 -10.20 -5.35 -0.14
C ILE A 282 -8.67 -5.39 -0.19
N ALA A 283 -8.13 -5.76 -1.34
CA ALA A 283 -6.70 -5.83 -1.59
C ALA A 283 -6.39 -5.15 -2.94
N PRO A 284 -5.51 -4.14 -2.97
CA PRO A 284 -4.97 -3.61 -4.22
C PRO A 284 -4.05 -4.66 -4.87
N VAL A 285 -4.10 -4.73 -6.21
CA VAL A 285 -3.35 -5.70 -7.01
C VAL A 285 -2.43 -4.94 -7.97
N CYS A 286 -1.13 -5.22 -7.90
CA CYS A 286 -0.13 -4.66 -8.81
C CYS A 286 0.61 -5.79 -9.57
N LYS A 287 1.50 -5.38 -10.47
CA LYS A 287 2.37 -6.32 -11.20
C LYS A 287 3.61 -6.64 -10.36
N PHE A 288 4.03 -7.90 -10.41
CA PHE A 288 5.29 -8.39 -9.85
C PHE A 288 6.05 -9.14 -10.95
N THR A 289 7.38 -9.09 -10.91
CA THR A 289 8.22 -9.95 -11.76
C THR A 289 8.07 -11.41 -11.34
N LYS A 290 8.12 -12.35 -12.29
CA LYS A 290 8.07 -13.78 -11.96
C LYS A 290 9.44 -14.29 -11.53
N VAL A 291 9.50 -14.98 -10.40
CA VAL A 291 10.65 -15.80 -10.01
C VAL A 291 10.39 -17.25 -10.43
N ALA A 292 11.46 -17.98 -10.76
CA ALA A 292 11.39 -19.34 -11.35
C ALA A 292 10.32 -20.25 -10.71
N GLU A 293 9.63 -21.01 -11.56
CA GLU A 293 8.52 -21.90 -11.18
C GLU A 293 8.95 -22.87 -10.06
N MET A 294 8.24 -22.83 -8.93
CA MET A 294 8.22 -23.94 -7.98
C MET A 294 7.03 -24.86 -8.28
N VAL A 295 7.13 -26.09 -7.80
CA VAL A 295 6.25 -27.22 -8.13
C VAL A 295 4.75 -26.92 -8.00
N HIS A 296 4.32 -25.96 -7.16
CA HIS A 296 2.90 -25.72 -6.87
C HIS A 296 2.38 -24.26 -6.91
N LYS A 297 3.20 -23.20 -6.96
CA LYS A 297 2.79 -21.80 -7.24
C LYS A 297 4.00 -20.97 -7.71
N GLU A 298 3.77 -19.97 -8.55
CA GLU A 298 4.79 -18.98 -8.92
C GLU A 298 5.12 -18.10 -7.69
N MET A 299 6.40 -17.87 -7.41
CA MET A 299 6.79 -16.95 -6.34
C MET A 299 6.71 -15.50 -6.82
N ARG A 300 6.13 -14.62 -5.99
CA ARG A 300 6.20 -13.17 -6.22
C ARG A 300 7.66 -12.73 -6.25
N GLY A 301 8.06 -12.08 -7.35
CA GLY A 301 9.35 -11.41 -7.45
C GLY A 301 9.27 -9.99 -6.91
N GLN A 302 9.98 -9.10 -7.60
CA GLN A 302 10.00 -7.68 -7.24
C GLN A 302 8.75 -6.98 -7.76
N MET A 303 8.26 -6.01 -6.98
CA MET A 303 7.16 -5.15 -7.38
C MET A 303 7.56 -4.34 -8.61
N VAL A 304 6.67 -4.30 -9.60
CA VAL A 304 6.78 -3.41 -10.76
C VAL A 304 6.02 -2.13 -10.41
N VAL A 305 6.74 -1.02 -10.39
CA VAL A 305 6.24 0.32 -10.09
C VAL A 305 6.17 1.15 -11.37
N PHE A 306 5.34 2.18 -11.37
CA PHE A 306 5.35 3.17 -12.45
C PHE A 306 6.24 4.33 -12.03
N ARG A 307 7.18 4.70 -12.89
CA ARG A 307 8.07 5.84 -12.71
C ARG A 307 8.15 6.60 -14.02
N ASP A 308 7.90 7.91 -13.99
CA ASP A 308 7.92 8.78 -15.17
C ASP A 308 7.07 8.23 -16.34
N GLY A 309 5.89 7.65 -16.02
CA GLY A 309 4.99 7.00 -16.97
C GLY A 309 5.45 5.64 -17.53
N ILE A 310 6.52 5.04 -16.99
CA ILE A 310 7.09 3.77 -17.46
C ILE A 310 7.07 2.71 -16.36
N GLU A 311 6.63 1.50 -16.70
CA GLU A 311 6.74 0.33 -15.83
C GLU A 311 8.20 -0.02 -15.57
N SER A 312 8.62 0.04 -14.32
CA SER A 312 9.99 -0.16 -13.86
C SER A 312 10.04 -1.14 -12.70
N TYR A 313 11.17 -1.83 -12.54
CA TYR A 313 11.42 -2.71 -11.41
C TYR A 313 12.87 -2.56 -10.96
N TYR A 314 13.15 -2.88 -9.71
CA TYR A 314 14.51 -2.76 -9.16
C TYR A 314 15.39 -3.93 -9.61
N ALA A 315 16.43 -3.69 -10.41
CA ALA A 315 17.37 -4.72 -10.83
C ALA A 315 18.79 -4.15 -10.96
N GLN A 316 19.80 -4.96 -10.61
CA GLN A 316 21.23 -4.60 -10.78
C GLN A 316 21.59 -3.23 -10.15
N ASP A 317 21.20 -3.01 -8.90
CA ASP A 317 21.52 -1.81 -8.14
C ASP A 317 20.88 -0.49 -8.64
N ASN A 318 19.88 -0.58 -9.54
CA ASN A 318 19.07 0.57 -9.95
C ASN A 318 17.63 0.17 -10.35
N PHE A 319 16.74 1.15 -10.53
CA PHE A 319 15.47 0.92 -11.22
C PHE A 319 15.70 0.82 -12.73
N ALA A 320 15.22 -0.26 -13.32
CA ALA A 320 15.29 -0.54 -14.75
C ALA A 320 13.89 -0.68 -15.34
N GLU A 321 13.74 -0.29 -16.60
CA GLU A 321 12.48 -0.45 -17.33
C GLU A 321 12.13 -1.94 -17.51
N LEU A 322 10.84 -2.25 -17.40
CA LEU A 322 10.33 -3.59 -17.58
C LEU A 322 10.24 -3.95 -19.08
N ILE A 323 11.32 -4.53 -19.62
CA ILE A 323 11.39 -4.96 -21.02
C ILE A 323 11.40 -6.48 -21.11
N ASN A 324 10.38 -7.06 -21.76
CA ASN A 324 10.26 -8.49 -22.06
C ASN A 324 10.37 -9.44 -20.83
N GLN A 325 10.16 -8.93 -19.62
CA GLN A 325 10.14 -9.74 -18.40
C GLN A 325 8.73 -10.26 -18.14
N PRO A 326 8.57 -11.55 -17.80
CA PRO A 326 7.26 -12.08 -17.46
C PRO A 326 6.80 -11.51 -16.11
N THR A 327 5.56 -11.00 -16.09
CA THR A 327 4.93 -10.46 -14.88
C THR A 327 3.73 -11.29 -14.46
N ILE A 328 3.43 -11.29 -13.17
CA ILE A 328 2.20 -11.80 -12.57
C ILE A 328 1.48 -10.66 -11.83
N GLN A 329 0.16 -10.70 -11.76
CA GLN A 329 -0.64 -9.74 -10.99
C GLN A 329 -1.07 -10.38 -9.68
N LEU A 330 -0.63 -9.81 -8.56
CA LEU A 330 -0.87 -10.37 -7.21
C LEU A 330 -1.30 -9.27 -6.24
N GLU A 331 -1.97 -9.67 -5.16
CA GLU A 331 -2.33 -8.79 -4.06
C GLU A 331 -1.08 -8.21 -3.39
N MET A 332 -1.09 -6.90 -3.17
CA MET A 332 -0.04 -6.20 -2.40
C MET A 332 -0.18 -6.51 -0.91
N PHE A 333 -1.38 -6.29 -0.38
CA PHE A 333 -1.77 -6.51 1.02
C PHE A 333 -3.29 -6.53 1.15
N TRP A 334 -3.80 -6.93 2.31
CA TRP A 334 -5.23 -6.92 2.62
C TRP A 334 -5.57 -5.78 3.58
N LEU A 335 -6.70 -5.12 3.34
CA LEU A 335 -7.30 -4.14 4.23
C LEU A 335 -8.61 -4.67 4.78
N TYR A 336 -8.88 -4.37 6.05
CA TYR A 336 -10.20 -4.62 6.63
C TYR A 336 -11.18 -3.58 6.09
N PHE A 337 -12.21 -4.05 5.38
CA PHE A 337 -13.10 -3.17 4.64
C PHE A 337 -13.89 -2.21 5.55
N PRO A 338 -14.47 -2.63 6.70
CA PRO A 338 -15.16 -1.71 7.60
C PRO A 338 -14.31 -0.54 8.11
N ASP A 339 -13.00 -0.72 8.33
CA ASP A 339 -12.12 0.39 8.71
C ASP A 339 -11.90 1.35 7.55
N LEU A 340 -11.71 0.81 6.34
CA LEU A 340 -11.62 1.61 5.11
C LEU A 340 -12.90 2.42 4.84
N ARG A 341 -14.09 1.91 5.21
CA ARG A 341 -15.36 2.64 5.05
C ARG A 341 -15.36 4.00 5.75
N ASN A 342 -14.79 4.07 6.95
CA ASN A 342 -14.72 5.31 7.74
C ASN A 342 -13.87 6.38 7.06
N VAL A 343 -12.89 5.96 6.27
CA VAL A 343 -12.04 6.84 5.46
C VAL A 343 -12.78 7.23 4.17
N MET A 344 -13.17 6.23 3.37
CA MET A 344 -13.62 6.44 2.00
C MET A 344 -15.00 7.11 1.89
N VAL A 345 -15.78 7.19 2.98
CA VAL A 345 -17.06 7.91 3.01
C VAL A 345 -16.92 9.42 2.75
N ASN A 346 -15.75 10.00 3.06
CA ASN A 346 -15.44 11.41 2.88
C ASN A 346 -14.74 11.73 1.56
N TYR A 347 -14.48 10.71 0.73
CA TYR A 347 -13.85 10.86 -0.57
C TYR A 347 -14.84 10.59 -1.69
N TYR A 348 -14.89 11.50 -2.66
CA TYR A 348 -15.77 11.40 -3.81
C TYR A 348 -15.10 10.72 -4.99
N THR A 349 -15.87 9.89 -5.70
CA THR A 349 -15.41 9.21 -6.90
C THR A 349 -15.24 10.19 -8.05
N TYR A 350 -14.37 9.84 -8.98
CA TYR A 350 -14.28 10.52 -10.26
C TYR A 350 -15.53 10.19 -11.09
N ASN A 351 -16.19 11.21 -11.64
CA ASN A 351 -17.37 11.06 -12.49
C ASN A 351 -17.11 11.76 -13.82
N ASP A 352 -17.16 11.01 -14.93
CA ASP A 352 -16.91 11.52 -16.27
C ASP A 352 -18.14 12.17 -16.93
N LYS A 353 -19.34 11.99 -16.33
CA LYS A 353 -20.60 12.44 -16.92
C LYS A 353 -21.12 13.74 -16.32
N SER A 354 -21.02 13.90 -15.01
CA SER A 354 -21.60 15.06 -14.31
C SER A 354 -20.91 15.38 -13.00
N ASP A 355 -20.28 16.56 -12.94
CA ASP A 355 -19.61 17.07 -11.75
C ASP A 355 -20.58 17.42 -10.61
N ALA A 356 -21.87 17.59 -10.93
CA ALA A 356 -22.92 17.87 -9.97
C ALA A 356 -23.36 16.62 -9.19
N GLN A 357 -23.10 15.42 -9.72
CA GLN A 357 -23.46 14.19 -9.04
C GLN A 357 -22.33 13.75 -8.11
N TRP A 358 -22.51 14.01 -6.81
CA TRP A 358 -21.59 13.53 -5.79
C TRP A 358 -21.93 12.12 -5.33
N MET A 359 -20.96 11.22 -5.44
CA MET A 359 -21.02 9.86 -4.91
C MET A 359 -19.72 9.56 -4.20
N SER A 360 -19.79 9.13 -2.94
CA SER A 360 -18.59 8.72 -2.21
C SER A 360 -18.15 7.33 -2.65
N PHE A 361 -16.90 6.97 -2.38
CA PHE A 361 -16.44 5.59 -2.57
C PHE A 361 -17.27 4.61 -1.73
N ASP A 362 -17.66 4.97 -0.50
CA ASP A 362 -18.55 4.14 0.33
C ASP A 362 -19.90 3.89 -0.36
N ASP A 363 -20.52 4.93 -0.92
CA ASP A 363 -21.78 4.80 -1.66
C ASP A 363 -21.63 3.91 -2.90
N LEU A 364 -20.50 3.98 -3.61
CA LEU A 364 -20.22 3.16 -4.78
C LEU A 364 -20.20 1.67 -4.41
N PHE A 365 -19.47 1.31 -3.36
CA PHE A 365 -19.41 -0.07 -2.88
C PHE A 365 -20.73 -0.55 -2.30
N TRP A 366 -21.42 0.32 -1.53
CA TRP A 366 -22.72 0.01 -0.95
C TRP A 366 -23.79 -0.26 -2.03
N LYS A 367 -23.81 0.56 -3.09
CA LYS A 367 -24.70 0.37 -4.26
C LYS A 367 -24.20 -0.71 -5.21
N ARG A 368 -23.02 -1.29 -4.95
CA ARG A 368 -22.36 -2.29 -5.81
C ARG A 368 -22.21 -1.84 -7.26
N LYS A 369 -21.88 -0.56 -7.46
CA LYS A 369 -21.65 0.04 -8.78
C LYS A 369 -20.25 -0.30 -9.31
N TYR A 370 -19.96 -1.58 -9.43
CA TYR A 370 -18.71 -2.10 -9.99
C TYR A 370 -18.95 -3.47 -10.63
N ALA A 371 -18.16 -3.79 -11.64
CA ALA A 371 -18.06 -5.11 -12.24
C ALA A 371 -16.97 -5.91 -11.52
N ALA A 372 -17.32 -7.10 -11.03
CA ALA A 372 -16.37 -8.01 -10.40
C ALA A 372 -16.55 -9.44 -10.92
N GLN A 373 -15.43 -10.12 -11.14
CA GLN A 373 -15.37 -11.52 -11.56
C GLN A 373 -14.94 -12.41 -10.38
N VAL A 374 -15.68 -13.49 -10.12
CA VAL A 374 -15.32 -14.44 -9.07
C VAL A 374 -14.13 -15.27 -9.53
N TYR A 375 -13.05 -15.33 -8.73
CA TYR A 375 -11.87 -16.14 -9.02
C TYR A 375 -11.65 -17.26 -7.99
N ARG A 376 -12.24 -17.15 -6.80
CA ARG A 376 -12.20 -18.18 -5.76
C ARG A 376 -13.47 -18.19 -4.94
N THR A 377 -13.87 -19.36 -4.46
CA THR A 377 -14.91 -19.49 -3.44
C THR A 377 -14.48 -20.47 -2.36
N SER A 378 -15.09 -20.38 -1.16
CA SER A 378 -14.86 -21.39 -0.13
C SER A 378 -15.33 -22.76 -0.63
N ASP A 379 -14.37 -23.67 -0.76
CA ASP A 379 -14.55 -25.09 -1.09
C ASP A 379 -13.66 -25.92 -0.16
N LYS A 380 -13.94 -27.22 -0.04
CA LYS A 380 -13.20 -28.17 0.82
C LYS A 380 -11.69 -28.16 0.58
N PHE A 381 -11.26 -27.82 -0.63
CA PHE A 381 -9.86 -27.89 -1.06
C PHE A 381 -9.18 -26.53 -1.18
N ASP A 382 -9.87 -25.42 -0.86
CA ASP A 382 -9.31 -24.06 -0.89
C ASP A 382 -8.63 -23.64 -2.22
N ARG A 383 -9.05 -24.25 -3.34
CA ARG A 383 -8.47 -24.01 -4.67
C ARG A 383 -9.06 -22.76 -5.34
N GLU A 384 -8.23 -22.11 -6.14
CA GLU A 384 -8.66 -21.06 -7.06
C GLU A 384 -9.26 -21.68 -8.33
N ILE A 385 -10.09 -20.93 -9.05
CA ILE A 385 -10.71 -21.44 -10.29
C ILE A 385 -9.63 -21.75 -11.34
N GLU A 386 -8.58 -20.93 -11.37
CA GLU A 386 -7.45 -21.07 -12.30
C GLU A 386 -6.59 -22.31 -12.04
N ASP A 387 -6.64 -22.90 -10.83
CA ASP A 387 -5.89 -24.12 -10.50
C ASP A 387 -6.39 -25.36 -11.25
N TYR A 388 -7.65 -25.35 -11.72
CA TYR A 388 -8.28 -26.51 -12.36
C TYR A 388 -9.02 -26.22 -13.68
N ARG A 389 -9.18 -24.93 -14.05
CA ARG A 389 -9.69 -24.50 -15.36
C ARG A 389 -8.78 -23.42 -15.93
N PHE A 390 -8.58 -23.45 -17.25
CA PHE A 390 -7.68 -22.51 -17.93
C PHE A 390 -8.44 -21.67 -18.96
N GLY A 391 -8.06 -20.40 -19.07
CA GLY A 391 -8.57 -19.48 -20.09
C GLY A 391 -10.08 -19.29 -20.03
N VAL A 392 -10.75 -19.49 -21.16
CA VAL A 392 -12.21 -19.25 -21.31
C VAL A 392 -13.03 -20.17 -20.39
N ASP A 393 -12.55 -21.39 -20.12
CA ASP A 393 -13.25 -22.33 -19.23
C ASP A 393 -13.29 -21.85 -17.78
N ALA A 394 -12.27 -21.10 -17.35
CA ALA A 394 -12.26 -20.48 -16.02
C ALA A 394 -13.35 -19.40 -15.90
N LEU A 395 -13.58 -18.64 -16.98
CA LEU A 395 -14.65 -17.63 -17.04
C LEU A 395 -16.03 -18.29 -16.91
N TYR A 396 -16.27 -19.36 -17.66
CA TYR A 396 -17.55 -20.09 -17.58
C TYR A 396 -17.76 -20.72 -16.20
N GLU A 397 -16.72 -21.25 -15.56
CA GLU A 397 -16.85 -21.79 -14.21
C GLU A 397 -17.15 -20.70 -13.18
N ALA A 398 -16.53 -19.51 -13.30
CA ALA A 398 -16.85 -18.35 -12.47
C ALA A 398 -18.34 -17.94 -12.59
N GLU A 399 -18.86 -17.86 -13.82
CA GLU A 399 -20.28 -17.59 -14.06
C GLU A 399 -21.19 -18.68 -13.52
N LYS A 400 -20.81 -19.94 -13.70
CA LYS A 400 -21.55 -21.10 -13.18
C LYS A 400 -21.63 -21.07 -11.65
N VAL A 401 -20.53 -20.74 -10.97
CA VAL A 401 -20.52 -20.58 -9.51
C VAL A 401 -21.49 -19.48 -9.07
N LYS A 402 -21.49 -18.33 -9.75
CA LYS A 402 -22.42 -17.23 -9.50
C LYS A 402 -23.88 -17.65 -9.74
N ASN A 403 -24.16 -18.35 -10.84
CA ASN A 403 -25.49 -18.84 -11.18
C ASN A 403 -25.98 -19.91 -10.20
N ASN A 404 -25.10 -20.79 -9.71
CA ASN A 404 -25.45 -21.79 -8.70
C ASN A 404 -25.91 -21.12 -7.40
N ILE A 405 -25.22 -20.06 -6.96
CA ILE A 405 -25.61 -19.34 -5.75
C ILE A 405 -26.95 -18.62 -5.95
N ARG A 406 -27.16 -17.99 -7.12
CA ARG A 406 -28.44 -17.36 -7.47
C ARG A 406 -29.58 -18.37 -7.58
N LYS A 407 -29.32 -19.55 -8.11
CA LYS A 407 -30.31 -20.63 -8.18
C LYS A 407 -30.66 -21.12 -6.78
N TRP A 408 -29.67 -21.32 -5.91
CA TRP A 408 -29.90 -21.66 -4.51
C TRP A 408 -30.79 -20.63 -3.81
N GLU A 409 -30.55 -19.33 -4.05
CA GLU A 409 -31.42 -18.26 -3.56
C GLU A 409 -32.87 -18.45 -4.06
N HIS A 410 -33.09 -18.61 -5.37
CA HIS A 410 -34.43 -18.84 -5.92
C HIS A 410 -35.11 -20.10 -5.36
N ASP A 411 -34.37 -21.18 -5.12
CA ASP A 411 -34.90 -22.43 -4.59
C ASP A 411 -35.36 -22.29 -3.12
N VAL A 412 -34.70 -21.44 -2.32
CA VAL A 412 -35.12 -21.11 -0.94
C VAL A 412 -36.45 -20.34 -0.92
N TRP A 413 -36.76 -19.59 -1.99
CA TRP A 413 -38.02 -18.85 -2.11
C TRP A 413 -39.20 -19.69 -2.63
N ASN A 414 -38.95 -20.81 -3.32
CA ASN A 414 -39.97 -21.60 -4.01
C ASN A 414 -40.55 -22.77 -3.18
N TYR A 415 -40.54 -22.66 -1.85
CA TYR A 415 -40.99 -23.72 -0.94
C TYR A 415 -42.45 -23.59 -0.48
#